data_AF-J3SDM7-F1
#
_entry.id   AF-J3SDM7-F1
#
_cell.length_a   1.000
_cell.length_b   1.000
_cell.length_c   1.000
_cell.angle_alpha   90.00
_cell.angle_beta   90.00
_cell.angle_gamma   90.00
#
_symmetry.space_group_name_H-M   'P 1'
#
loop_
_entity.id
_entity.type
_entity.pdbx_description
1 polymer ?
#
loop_
_entity_poly.entity_id
_entity_poly.type
_entity_poly.pdbx_seq_one_letter_code
_entity_poly.pdbx_strand_id
1 'polypeptide(L)'
;MQLRFSVPNEALSLPPPPLLTFPSMWMAGIFWISALVHNGVNRRPALRSGVHRQLLMATLGFCLGYYIKRYSNYYHAERDRQLLSYIEHHPEDFVEKEPKKMGDILEDFVPTR
;
A
#
# COMPACT_ATOMS: atom_id res chain seq x y z
N MET A 1 6.40 13.98 -16.35
CA MET A 1 5.99 13.66 -14.97
C MET A 1 6.25 14.88 -14.09
N GLN A 2 5.20 15.59 -13.66
CA GLN A 2 5.34 16.60 -12.60
C GLN A 2 5.43 15.86 -11.26
N LEU A 3 6.57 15.99 -10.55
CA LEU A 3 6.73 15.42 -9.21
C LEU A 3 5.88 16.23 -8.21
N ARG A 4 4.64 15.81 -7.98
CA ARG A 4 3.81 16.34 -6.88
C ARG A 4 4.27 15.71 -5.57
N PHE A 5 5.03 16.47 -4.78
CA PHE A 5 5.43 16.07 -3.43
C PHE A 5 4.28 16.12 -2.41
N SER A 6 3.23 16.92 -2.68
CA SER A 6 2.07 17.05 -1.81
C SER A 6 0.86 16.28 -2.34
N VAL A 7 0.12 15.66 -1.42
CA VAL A 7 -1.17 15.05 -1.70
C VAL A 7 -2.13 16.18 -2.16
N PRO A 8 -2.72 16.09 -3.37
CA PRO A 8 -3.61 17.12 -3.88
C PRO A 8 -4.91 17.23 -3.06
N ASN A 9 -5.56 18.39 -3.12
CA ASN A 9 -6.84 18.62 -2.44
C ASN A 9 -7.94 17.65 -2.90
N GLU A 10 -7.85 17.14 -4.12
CA GLU A 10 -8.75 16.10 -4.65
C GLU A 10 -8.74 14.83 -3.80
N ALA A 11 -7.61 14.50 -3.15
CA ALA A 11 -7.52 13.34 -2.27
C ALA A 11 -8.36 13.46 -0.99
N LEU A 12 -8.90 14.65 -0.68
CA LEU A 12 -9.85 14.86 0.41
C LEU A 12 -11.22 14.24 0.12
N SER A 13 -11.53 13.98 -1.16
CA SER A 13 -12.76 13.28 -1.56
C SER A 13 -12.74 11.79 -1.21
N LEU A 14 -11.55 11.22 -1.01
CA LEU A 14 -11.40 9.81 -0.65
C LEU A 14 -11.64 9.63 0.85
N PRO A 15 -12.24 8.49 1.26
CA PRO A 15 -12.39 8.19 2.67
C PRO A 15 -11.01 8.13 3.34
N PRO A 16 -10.83 8.80 4.49
CA PRO A 16 -9.56 8.76 5.19
C PRO A 16 -9.27 7.32 5.63
N PRO A 17 -7.99 6.88 5.58
CA PRO A 17 -7.65 5.56 6.09
C PRO A 17 -7.92 5.50 7.59
N PRO A 18 -8.32 4.33 8.12
CA PRO A 18 -8.47 4.13 9.55
C PRO A 18 -7.13 4.38 10.26
N LEU A 19 -7.17 4.68 11.56
CA LEU A 19 -5.93 4.96 12.31
C LEU A 19 -4.98 3.77 12.30
N LEU A 20 -5.52 2.56 12.50
CA LEU A 20 -4.74 1.33 12.53
C LEU A 20 -4.77 0.66 11.15
N THR A 21 -3.70 0.81 10.40
CA THR A 21 -3.50 0.16 9.10
C THR A 21 -2.24 -0.69 9.09
N PHE A 22 -2.20 -1.67 8.19
CA PHE A 22 -1.03 -2.53 8.04
C PHE A 22 0.26 -1.74 7.77
N PRO A 23 0.30 -0.76 6.84
CA PRO A 23 1.51 0.05 6.64
C PRO A 23 1.92 0.86 7.87
N SER A 24 0.97 1.45 8.60
CA SER A 24 1.27 2.17 9.86
C SER A 24 1.92 1.26 10.91
N MET A 25 1.36 0.06 11.11
CA MET A 25 1.89 -0.93 12.05
C MET A 25 3.27 -1.43 11.63
N TRP A 26 3.45 -1.74 10.35
CA TRP A 26 4.70 -2.22 9.80
C TRP A 26 5.82 -1.17 9.89
N MET A 27 5.53 0.08 9.52
CA MET A 27 6.49 1.18 9.60
C MET A 27 6.86 1.51 11.04
N ALA A 28 5.90 1.47 11.98
CA ALA A 28 6.18 1.62 13.40
C ALA A 28 7.12 0.51 13.90
N GLY A 29 6.90 -0.74 13.50
CA GLY A 29 7.77 -1.87 13.81
C GLY A 29 9.19 -1.71 13.29
N ILE A 30 9.35 -1.30 12.02
CA ILE A 30 10.67 -1.06 11.42
C ILE A 30 11.43 0.05 12.16
N PHE A 31 10.77 1.17 12.44
CA PHE A 31 11.40 2.29 13.14
C PHE A 31 11.76 1.93 14.58
N TRP A 32 10.91 1.15 15.26
CA TRP A 32 11.22 0.65 16.59
C TRP A 32 12.43 -0.29 16.58
N ILE A 33 12.48 -1.24 15.63
CA ILE A 33 13.63 -2.13 15.45
C ILE A 33 14.90 -1.33 15.14
N SER A 34 14.82 -0.29 14.32
CA SER A 34 15.94 0.63 14.06
C SER A 34 16.47 1.27 15.35
N ALA A 35 15.58 1.68 16.26
CA ALA A 35 15.97 2.21 17.57
C ALA A 35 16.68 1.17 18.46
N LEU A 36 16.27 -0.09 18.39
CA LEU A 36 16.91 -1.21 19.08
C LEU A 36 18.29 -1.54 18.49
N VAL A 37 18.39 -1.54 17.16
CA VAL A 37 19.66 -1.73 16.44
C VAL A 37 20.65 -0.65 16.82
N HIS A 38 20.23 0.62 16.87
CA HIS A 38 21.09 1.71 17.33
C HIS A 38 21.56 1.53 18.78
N ASN A 39 20.73 0.94 19.66
CA ASN A 39 21.18 0.59 21.01
C ASN A 39 22.21 -0.54 21.01
N GLY A 40 22.00 -1.57 20.18
CA GLY A 40 22.91 -2.70 20.02
C GLY A 40 24.29 -2.29 19.48
N VAL A 41 24.33 -1.43 18.44
CA VAL A 41 25.57 -0.88 17.88
C VAL A 41 26.37 -0.13 18.94
N ASN A 42 25.69 0.61 19.82
CA ASN A 42 26.32 1.38 20.88
C ASN A 42 26.66 0.54 22.14
N ARG A 43 26.56 -0.80 22.06
CA ARG A 43 26.78 -1.74 23.18
C ARG A 43 25.94 -1.40 24.42
N ARG A 44 24.74 -0.84 24.21
CA ARG A 44 23.76 -0.55 25.26
C ARG A 44 22.71 -1.67 25.31
N PRO A 45 22.08 -1.93 26.47
CA PRO A 45 21.04 -2.96 26.55
C PRO A 45 19.87 -2.61 25.61
N ALA A 46 19.66 -3.44 24.58
CA ALA A 46 18.82 -3.10 23.43
C ALA A 46 17.41 -2.65 23.83
N LEU A 47 16.75 -3.43 24.69
CA LEU A 47 15.35 -3.20 25.09
C LEU A 47 15.18 -2.16 26.20
N ARG A 48 16.12 -2.08 27.15
CA ARG A 48 15.99 -1.23 28.36
C ARG A 48 16.52 0.18 28.18
N SER A 49 17.51 0.38 27.31
CA SER A 49 18.10 1.71 27.11
C SER A 49 17.26 2.55 26.15
N GLY A 50 17.04 3.81 26.51
CA GLY A 50 16.42 4.80 25.61
C GLY A 50 14.97 4.51 25.24
N VAL A 51 14.13 4.10 26.20
CA VAL A 51 12.69 3.84 25.97
C VAL A 51 11.97 5.05 25.35
N HIS A 52 12.31 6.27 25.78
CA HIS A 52 11.78 7.50 25.17
C HIS A 52 12.09 7.58 23.66
N ARG A 53 13.30 7.16 23.24
CA ARG A 53 13.72 7.17 21.84
C ARG A 53 13.05 6.04 21.05
N GLN A 54 12.88 4.86 21.66
CA GLN A 54 12.13 3.75 21.05
C GLN A 54 10.68 4.16 20.78
N LEU A 55 10.02 4.80 21.75
CA LEU A 55 8.67 5.32 21.60
C LEU A 55 8.60 6.40 20.52
N LEU A 56 9.53 7.35 20.52
CA LEU A 56 9.62 8.41 19.51
C LEU A 56 9.79 7.85 18.10
N MET A 57 10.66 6.84 17.92
CA MET A 57 10.86 6.23 16.61
C MET A 57 9.60 5.47 16.17
N ALA A 58 8.97 4.71 17.07
CA ALA A 58 7.73 4.00 16.76
C ALA A 58 6.60 4.95 16.35
N THR A 59 6.42 6.08 17.05
CA THR A 59 5.38 7.08 16.72
C THR A 59 5.67 7.79 15.40
N LEU A 60 6.93 8.12 15.11
CA LEU A 60 7.32 8.67 13.80
C LEU A 60 7.02 7.67 12.67
N GLY A 61 7.39 6.41 12.84
CA GLY A 61 7.10 5.35 11.88
C GLY A 61 5.59 5.16 11.66
N PHE A 62 4.80 5.21 12.73
CA PHE A 62 3.34 5.11 12.66
C PHE A 62 2.71 6.26 11.86
N CYS A 63 3.10 7.50 12.16
CA CYS A 63 2.65 8.70 11.44
C CYS A 63 3.04 8.63 9.96
N LEU A 64 4.28 8.25 9.67
CA LEU A 64 4.76 8.12 8.29
C LEU A 64 3.97 7.05 7.52
N GLY A 65 3.72 5.89 8.13
CA GLY A 65 2.93 4.83 7.53
C GLY A 65 1.48 5.24 7.23
N TYR A 66 0.89 6.09 8.06
CA TYR A 66 -0.44 6.66 7.80
C TYR A 66 -0.46 7.52 6.53
N TYR A 67 0.53 8.42 6.36
CA TYR A 67 0.65 9.25 5.16
C TYR A 67 0.96 8.41 3.91
N ILE A 68 1.79 7.37 4.03
CA ILE A 68 2.06 6.42 2.94
C ILE A 68 0.75 5.75 2.50
N LYS A 69 -0.07 5.28 3.45
CA LYS A 69 -1.36 4.65 3.12
C LYS A 69 -2.32 5.64 2.45
N ARG A 70 -2.39 6.87 2.94
CA ARG A 70 -3.20 7.94 2.33
C ARG A 70 -2.76 8.22 0.89
N TYR A 71 -1.46 8.32 0.64
CA TYR A 71 -0.92 8.52 -0.71
C TYR A 71 -1.20 7.33 -1.63
N SER A 72 -1.00 6.11 -1.15
CA SER A 72 -1.29 4.88 -1.91
C SER A 72 -2.76 4.81 -2.32
N ASN A 73 -3.69 5.11 -1.41
CA ASN A 73 -5.12 5.13 -1.73
C ASN A 73 -5.43 6.16 -2.82
N TYR A 74 -4.84 7.36 -2.76
CA TYR A 74 -5.01 8.37 -3.80
C TYR A 74 -4.46 7.90 -5.15
N TYR A 75 -3.24 7.39 -5.17
CA TYR A 75 -2.59 6.91 -6.39
C TYR A 75 -3.41 5.82 -7.09
N HIS A 76 -3.91 4.84 -6.34
CA HIS A 76 -4.73 3.79 -6.91
C HIS A 76 -6.09 4.31 -7.39
N ALA A 77 -6.74 5.19 -6.64
CA ALA A 77 -8.01 5.79 -7.06
C ALA A 77 -7.86 6.64 -8.35
N GLU A 78 -6.78 7.40 -8.48
CA GLU A 78 -6.51 8.18 -9.69
C GLU A 78 -6.29 7.28 -10.90
N ARG A 79 -5.49 6.21 -10.73
CA ARG A 79 -5.24 5.20 -11.76
C ARG A 79 -6.53 4.52 -12.20
N ASP A 80 -7.36 4.09 -11.26
CA ASP A 80 -8.64 3.45 -11.57
C ASP A 80 -9.59 4.40 -12.29
N ARG A 81 -9.66 5.67 -11.87
CA ARG A 81 -10.42 6.71 -12.58
C ARG A 81 -9.98 6.84 -14.03
N GLN A 82 -8.66 6.94 -14.28
CA GLN A 82 -8.12 7.07 -15.64
C GLN A 82 -8.43 5.83 -16.50
N LEU A 83 -8.30 4.64 -15.93
CA LEU A 83 -8.61 3.38 -16.62
C LEU A 83 -10.09 3.28 -16.99
N LEU A 84 -10.99 3.57 -16.04
CA LEU A 84 -12.44 3.54 -16.29
C LEU A 84 -12.85 4.58 -17.33
N SER A 85 -12.34 5.81 -17.22
CA SER A 85 -12.57 6.82 -18.25
C SER A 85 -12.05 6.37 -19.62
N TYR A 86 -10.91 5.70 -19.70
CA TYR A 86 -10.40 5.19 -20.99
C TYR A 86 -11.34 4.15 -21.61
N ILE A 87 -11.83 3.20 -20.81
CA ILE A 87 -12.77 2.16 -21.24
C ILE A 87 -14.08 2.78 -21.72
N GLU A 88 -14.61 3.78 -21.01
CA GLU A 88 -15.84 4.48 -21.40
C GLU A 88 -15.70 5.21 -22.76
N HIS A 89 -14.52 5.73 -23.09
CA HIS A 89 -14.28 6.45 -24.34
C HIS A 89 -13.98 5.52 -25.53
N HIS A 90 -13.52 4.29 -25.28
CA HIS A 90 -13.10 3.33 -26.32
C HIS A 90 -13.81 1.97 -26.16
N PRO A 91 -15.15 1.91 -26.25
CA PRO A 91 -15.88 0.65 -26.15
C PRO A 91 -15.50 -0.36 -27.26
N GLU A 92 -14.97 0.11 -28.39
CA GLU A 92 -14.50 -0.71 -29.51
C GLU A 92 -13.28 -1.58 -29.15
N ASP A 93 -12.43 -1.13 -28.24
CA ASP A 93 -11.25 -1.87 -27.79
C ASP A 93 -11.63 -2.94 -26.76
N PHE A 94 -12.71 -2.73 -26.01
CA PHE A 94 -13.17 -3.56 -24.90
C PHE A 94 -14.51 -4.25 -25.20
N VAL A 95 -14.55 -5.03 -26.29
CA VAL A 95 -15.74 -5.82 -26.63
C VAL A 95 -15.98 -6.90 -25.57
N GLU A 96 -17.16 -6.87 -24.92
CA GLU A 96 -17.60 -7.91 -24.00
C GLU A 96 -17.70 -9.25 -24.72
N LYS A 97 -16.86 -10.21 -24.34
CA LYS A 97 -16.95 -11.59 -24.82
C LYS A 97 -17.93 -12.36 -23.96
N GLU A 98 -18.88 -13.03 -24.60
CA GLU A 98 -19.81 -13.90 -23.87
C GLU A 98 -19.03 -14.98 -23.11
N PRO A 99 -19.24 -15.12 -21.78
CA PRO A 99 -18.55 -16.12 -20.98
C PRO A 99 -19.00 -17.51 -21.41
N LYS A 100 -18.07 -18.34 -21.89
CA LYS A 100 -18.32 -19.74 -22.24
C LYS A 100 -18.36 -20.59 -20.97
N LYS A 101 -19.32 -21.52 -20.89
CA LYS A 101 -19.38 -22.46 -19.76
C LYS A 101 -18.30 -23.52 -19.93
N MET A 102 -17.78 -24.05 -18.83
CA MET A 102 -16.75 -25.10 -18.86
C MET A 102 -17.21 -26.35 -19.63
N GLY A 103 -18.51 -26.65 -19.62
CA GLY A 103 -19.06 -27.77 -20.40
C GLY A 103 -18.95 -27.60 -21.92
N ASP A 104 -18.79 -26.36 -22.40
CA ASP A 104 -18.66 -26.02 -23.82
C ASP A 104 -17.18 -25.91 -24.26
N ILE A 105 -16.23 -26.03 -23.32
CA ILE A 105 -14.80 -25.87 -23.55
C ILE A 105 -14.13 -27.24 -23.40
N LEU A 106 -13.59 -27.77 -24.50
CA LEU A 106 -12.76 -28.97 -24.48
C LEU A 106 -11.30 -28.57 -24.32
N GLU A 107 -10.76 -28.76 -23.12
CA GLU A 107 -9.33 -28.60 -22.85
C GLU A 107 -8.59 -29.91 -23.05
N ASP A 108 -7.39 -29.84 -23.62
CA ASP A 108 -6.53 -31.01 -23.75
C ASP A 108 -5.94 -31.38 -22.39
N PHE A 109 -6.40 -32.49 -21.83
CA PHE A 109 -5.87 -33.02 -20.58
C PHE A 109 -4.57 -33.78 -20.81
N VAL A 110 -3.44 -33.23 -20.33
CA VAL A 110 -2.13 -33.90 -20.35
C VAL A 110 -1.83 -34.46 -18.95
N PRO A 111 -1.99 -35.78 -18.71
CA PRO A 111 -1.71 -36.37 -17.41
C PRO A 111 -0.22 -36.39 -17.12
N THR A 112 0.17 -35.96 -15.91
CA THR A 112 1.51 -36.19 -15.36
C THR A 112 1.60 -37.65 -14.93
N ARG A 113 2.48 -38.41 -15.59
CA ARG A 113 2.70 -39.85 -15.37
C ARG A 113 3.98 -40.06 -14.58
#